data_AF-A0A2E5YFU7-F1
#
_entry.id   AF-A0A2E5YFU7-F1
#
_cell.length_a   1.000
_cell.length_b   1.000
_cell.length_c   1.000
_cell.angle_alpha   90.00
_cell.angle_beta   90.00
_cell.angle_gamma   90.00
#
_symmetry.space_group_name_H-M   'P 1'
#
loop_
_entity.id
_entity.type
_entity.pdbx_description
1 polymer ?
#
loop_
_entity_poly.entity_id
_entity_poly.type
_entity_poly.pdbx_seq_one_letter_code
_entity_poly.pdbx_strand_id
1 'polypeptide(L)'
;MSDEFSAIPLITFKTLKNTELGAESITLEEDGSIVLTGVLKKVTESMLQSYPRTQLGKWTPNRAGLRYTPEEASTRDFKRLDNGDSLDLEAALAL
;
A
#
# COMPACT_ATOMS: atom_id res chain seq x y z
N MET A 1 15.07 1.79 17.82
CA MET A 1 15.03 2.70 16.65
C MET A 1 14.44 1.88 15.52
N SER A 2 13.19 2.12 15.15
CA SER A 2 12.51 1.38 14.10
C SER A 2 13.06 1.86 12.77
N ASP A 3 13.99 1.08 12.21
CA ASP A 3 14.69 1.35 10.97
C ASP A 3 13.66 1.72 9.88
N GLU A 4 13.77 2.90 9.28
CA GLU A 4 12.78 3.48 8.34
C GLU A 4 12.49 2.57 7.13
N PHE A 5 13.37 1.59 6.91
CA PHE A 5 13.24 0.56 5.90
C PHE A 5 12.40 -0.65 6.35
N SER A 6 12.05 -0.80 7.63
CA SER A 6 11.37 -2.01 8.14
C SER A 6 9.85 -1.93 8.11
N ALA A 7 9.27 -0.94 7.43
CA ALA A 7 7.83 -0.84 7.28
C ALA A 7 7.32 -1.93 6.32
N ILE A 8 6.49 -2.82 6.84
CA ILE A 8 5.88 -3.94 6.10
C ILE A 8 4.39 -3.61 5.98
N PRO A 9 3.87 -3.33 4.77
CA PRO A 9 2.43 -3.09 4.61
C PRO A 9 1.61 -4.35 4.88
N LEU A 10 0.34 -4.20 5.26
CA LEU A 10 -0.58 -5.34 5.36
C LEU A 10 -1.13 -5.73 3.99
N ILE A 11 -1.47 -4.72 3.19
CA ILE A 11 -2.06 -4.87 1.86
C ILE A 11 -1.26 -4.10 0.83
N THR A 12 -1.28 -4.58 -0.40
CA THR A 12 -0.82 -3.86 -1.58
C THR A 12 -1.99 -3.53 -2.49
N PHE A 13 -1.87 -2.44 -3.23
CA PHE A 13 -2.90 -1.96 -4.16
C PHE A 13 -2.26 -1.15 -5.27
N LYS A 14 -2.97 -1.02 -6.40
CA LYS A 14 -2.53 -0.21 -7.53
C LYS A 14 -3.24 1.13 -7.57
N THR A 15 -2.46 2.17 -7.80
CA THR A 15 -3.01 3.49 -8.15
C THR A 15 -3.52 3.51 -9.59
N LEU A 16 -4.28 4.55 -9.96
CA LEU A 16 -4.72 4.79 -11.36
C LEU A 16 -3.57 4.81 -12.36
N LYS A 17 -2.36 5.20 -11.93
CA LYS A 17 -1.16 5.22 -12.77
C LYS A 17 -0.42 3.87 -12.80
N ASN A 18 -1.08 2.79 -12.38
CA ASN A 18 -0.53 1.44 -12.28
C ASN A 18 0.73 1.36 -11.39
N THR A 19 0.87 2.30 -10.43
CA THR A 19 1.93 2.25 -9.42
C THR A 19 1.46 1.41 -8.26
N GLU A 20 2.23 0.39 -7.88
CA GLU A 20 1.97 -0.46 -6.72
C GLU A 20 2.37 0.25 -5.43
N LEU A 21 1.40 0.39 -4.54
CA LEU A 21 1.52 0.96 -3.21
C LEU A 21 1.15 -0.11 -2.17
N GLY A 22 1.60 0.10 -0.95
CA GLY A 22 1.28 -0.72 0.21
C GLY A 22 0.58 0.17 1.23
N ALA A 23 -0.28 -0.38 2.07
CA ALA A 23 -0.87 0.33 3.19
C ALA A 23 -0.71 -0.47 4.48
N GLU A 24 -0.53 0.24 5.60
CA GLU A 24 -0.51 -0.35 6.94
C GLU A 24 -1.93 -0.60 7.45
N SER A 25 -2.93 0.14 6.95
CA SER A 25 -4.33 -0.13 7.24
C SER A 25 -5.27 0.41 6.15
N ILE A 26 -6.49 -0.11 6.14
CA ILE A 26 -7.60 0.37 5.33
C ILE A 26 -8.84 0.49 6.23
N THR A 27 -9.58 1.57 6.11
CA THR A 27 -10.74 1.87 6.97
C THR A 27 -11.87 2.48 6.14
N LEU A 28 -13.10 2.22 6.55
CA LEU A 28 -14.30 2.89 6.03
C LEU A 28 -14.68 4.00 7.01
N GLU A 29 -14.67 5.25 6.54
CA GLU A 29 -15.09 6.40 7.35
C GLU A 29 -16.61 6.60 7.32
N GLU A 30 -17.13 7.41 8.26
CA GLU A 30 -18.57 7.70 8.42
C GLU A 30 -19.21 8.36 7.19
N ASP A 31 -18.41 9.04 6.36
CA ASP A 31 -18.83 9.64 5.09
C ASP A 31 -18.92 8.63 3.93
N GLY A 32 -18.62 7.35 4.20
CA GLY A 32 -18.59 6.28 3.21
C GLY A 32 -17.29 6.22 2.41
N SER A 33 -16.27 7.02 2.75
CA SER A 33 -14.98 7.01 2.07
C SER A 33 -14.07 5.88 2.58
N ILE A 34 -13.26 5.34 1.67
CA ILE A 34 -12.25 4.33 1.98
C ILE A 34 -10.92 5.04 2.17
N VAL A 35 -10.35 4.92 3.38
CA VAL A 35 -9.09 5.56 3.75
C VAL A 35 -8.02 4.52 4.00
N LEU A 36 -6.97 4.57 3.18
CA LEU A 36 -5.74 3.80 3.32
C LEU A 36 -4.73 4.64 4.09
N THR A 37 -4.27 4.14 5.24
CA THR A 37 -3.34 4.85 6.12
C THR A 37 -1.98 4.16 6.14
N GLY A 38 -0.93 4.95 6.41
CA GLY A 38 0.44 4.44 6.43
C GLY A 38 0.84 3.94 5.04
N VAL A 39 0.50 4.69 3.99
CA VAL A 39 0.80 4.28 2.61
C VAL A 39 2.31 4.25 2.39
N LEU A 40 2.79 3.22 1.72
CA LEU A 40 4.18 2.99 1.38
C LEU A 40 4.29 2.78 -0.12
N LYS A 41 5.42 3.17 -0.72
CA LYS A 41 5.65 2.96 -2.15
C LYS A 41 6.65 1.84 -2.39
N LYS A 42 6.36 0.95 -3.34
CA LYS A 42 7.31 -0.09 -3.71
C LYS A 42 8.49 0.53 -4.44
N VAL A 43 9.69 0.26 -3.97
CA VAL A 43 10.92 0.70 -4.63
C VAL A 43 11.15 -0.18 -5.85
N THR A 44 11.27 0.42 -7.04
CA THR A 44 11.59 -0.28 -8.29
C THR A 44 13.09 -0.37 -8.51
N GLU A 45 13.53 -1.29 -9.38
CA GLU A 45 14.94 -1.43 -9.77
C GLU A 45 15.54 -0.13 -10.32
N SER A 46 14.76 0.63 -11.10
CA SER A 46 15.15 1.96 -11.59
C SER A 46 15.39 2.97 -10.47
N MET A 47 14.60 2.94 -9.39
CA MET A 47 14.83 3.80 -8.21
C MET A 47 16.08 3.35 -7.45
N LEU A 48 16.33 2.04 -7.36
CA LEU A 48 17.51 1.48 -6.71
C LEU A 48 18.82 1.77 -7.43
N GLN A 49 18.80 2.08 -8.73
CA GLN A 49 20.00 2.57 -9.41
C GLN A 49 20.43 3.95 -8.89
N SER A 50 19.53 4.71 -8.28
CA SER A 50 19.81 6.01 -7.65
C SER A 50 20.13 5.92 -6.16
N TYR A 51 19.93 4.77 -5.52
CA TYR A 51 20.16 4.54 -4.08
C TYR A 51 21.18 3.40 -3.84
N PRO A 52 21.80 3.28 -2.66
CA PRO A 52 22.74 2.20 -2.38
C PRO A 52 22.06 0.82 -2.46
N ARG A 53 22.61 -0.08 -3.28
CA ARG A 53 22.11 -1.46 -3.51
C ARG A 53 22.01 -2.32 -2.24
N THR A 54 22.60 -1.90 -1.12
CA THR A 54 22.56 -2.60 0.17
C THR A 54 21.24 -2.44 0.92
N GLN A 55 20.32 -1.58 0.45
CA GLN A 55 19.00 -1.33 1.07
C GLN A 55 17.84 -2.09 0.40
N LEU A 56 18.17 -3.15 -0.35
CA LEU A 56 17.26 -3.81 -1.27
C LEU A 56 16.30 -4.78 -0.58
N GLY A 57 15.05 -4.34 -0.43
CA GLY A 57 13.90 -5.16 -0.02
C GLY A 57 12.72 -4.42 0.59
N LYS A 58 12.75 -3.08 0.61
CA LYS A 58 12.02 -2.34 1.65
C LYS A 58 11.26 -1.17 1.06
N TRP A 59 9.95 -1.24 1.22
CA TRP A 59 8.98 -0.20 0.87
C TRP A 59 9.46 1.17 1.36
N THR A 60 9.28 2.22 0.55
CA THR A 60 9.63 3.58 0.97
C THR A 60 8.53 4.11 1.89
N PRO A 61 8.86 4.58 3.11
CA PRO A 61 7.90 5.23 3.98
C PRO A 61 7.44 6.54 3.34
N ASN A 62 6.18 6.55 2.91
CA ASN A 62 5.51 7.74 2.44
C ASN A 62 4.16 7.82 3.14
N ARG A 63 4.21 7.82 4.48
CA ARG A 63 3.11 7.62 5.45
C ARG A 63 2.00 8.68 5.31
N ALA A 64 1.37 8.68 4.15
CA ALA A 64 0.24 9.50 3.77
C ALA A 64 -1.04 8.70 3.98
N GLY A 65 -2.14 9.43 4.11
CA GLY A 65 -3.48 8.89 3.93
C GLY A 65 -3.89 9.05 2.48
N LEU A 66 -4.44 7.99 1.87
CA LEU A 66 -5.13 8.08 0.59
C LEU A 66 -6.61 7.81 0.81
N ARG A 67 -7.45 8.71 0.32
CA ARG A 67 -8.90 8.58 0.36
C ARG A 67 -9.43 8.26 -1.03
N TYR A 68 -10.33 7.28 -1.10
CA TYR A 68 -11.03 6.86 -2.31
C TYR A 68 -12.52 6.78 -2.06
N THR A 69 -13.31 6.91 -3.12
CA THR A 69 -14.71 6.46 -3.06
C THR A 69 -14.76 4.92 -3.08
N PRO A 70 -15.86 4.29 -2.62
CA PRO A 70 -16.01 2.83 -2.68
C PRO A 70 -15.85 2.26 -4.10
N GLU A 71 -16.39 2.96 -5.09
CA GLU A 71 -16.27 2.62 -6.51
C GLU A 71 -14.81 2.63 -6.95
N GLU A 72 -14.09 3.70 -6.64
CA GLU A 72 -12.66 3.81 -6.95
C GLU A 72 -11.84 2.74 -6.24
N ALA A 73 -12.13 2.45 -4.98
CA ALA A 73 -11.41 1.46 -4.19
C ALA A 73 -11.59 0.05 -4.75
N SER A 74 -12.81 -0.32 -5.18
CA SER A 74 -13.10 -1.64 -5.78
C SER A 74 -12.24 -1.98 -7.01
N THR A 75 -11.70 -0.96 -7.69
CA THR A 75 -10.86 -1.14 -8.90
C THR A 75 -9.36 -1.25 -8.63
N ARG A 76 -8.92 -1.20 -7.36
CA ARG A 76 -7.50 -1.02 -6.98
C ARG A 76 -6.68 -2.30 -6.89
N ASP A 77 -7.22 -3.47 -7.26
CA ASP A 77 -6.51 -4.76 -7.27
C ASP A 77 -5.79 -5.00 -5.93
N PHE A 78 -6.57 -5.01 -4.83
CA PHE A 78 -6.03 -5.22 -3.50
C PHE A 78 -5.47 -6.63 -3.37
N LYS A 79 -4.31 -6.76 -2.72
CA LYS A 79 -3.68 -8.04 -2.42
C LYS A 79 -3.13 -8.04 -1.01
N ARG A 80 -3.17 -9.20 -0.37
CA ARG A 80 -2.54 -9.38 0.93
C ARG A 80 -1.03 -9.50 0.73
N LEU A 81 -0.24 -8.81 1.56
CA LEU A 81 1.22 -8.82 1.38
C LEU A 81 1.84 -10.17 1.77
N ASP A 82 1.32 -10.82 2.80
CA ASP A 82 1.90 -12.04 3.39
C ASP A 82 1.86 -13.26 2.46
N ASN A 83 0.79 -13.41 1.68
CA ASN A 83 0.54 -14.58 0.84
C ASN A 83 0.28 -14.23 -0.64
N GLY A 84 0.05 -12.96 -0.97
CA GLY A 84 -0.21 -12.50 -2.33
C GLY A 84 -1.64 -12.74 -2.85
N ASP A 85 -2.55 -13.18 -1.99
CA ASP A 85 -3.94 -13.45 -2.36
C ASP A 85 -4.64 -12.14 -2.75
N SER A 86 -5.40 -12.20 -3.85
CA SER A 86 -6.29 -11.10 -4.25
C SER A 86 -7.42 -10.94 -3.25
N LEU A 87 -7.62 -9.72 -2.79
CA LEU A 87 -8.68 -9.31 -1.89
C LEU A 87 -9.68 -8.44 -2.65
N ASP A 88 -10.96 -8.68 -2.43
CA ASP A 88 -11.97 -7.68 -2.75
C ASP A 88 -11.99 -6.57 -1.69
N LEU A 89 -12.77 -5.52 -1.91
CA LEU A 89 -12.82 -4.38 -1.00
C LEU A 89 -13.30 -4.78 0.41
N GLU A 90 -14.27 -5.70 0.50
CA GLU A 90 -14.80 -6.16 1.79
C GLU A 90 -13.76 -6.98 2.57
N ALA A 91 -13.05 -7.90 1.91
CA ALA A 91 -11.96 -8.65 2.52
C ALA A 91 -10.78 -7.76 2.91
N ALA A 92 -10.49 -6.72 2.13
CA ALA A 92 -9.48 -5.73 2.48
C ALA A 92 -9.87 -4.96 3.76
N LEU A 93 -11.13 -4.52 3.87
CA LEU A 93 -11.65 -3.82 5.05
C LEU A 93 -11.73 -4.69 6.32
N ALA A 94 -11.68 -6.02 6.18
CA ALA A 94 -11.74 -6.96 7.29
C ALA A 94 -10.36 -7.32 7.88
N LEU A 95 -9.27 -6.77 7.34
CA LEU A 95 -7.88 -6.95 7.82
C LEU A 95 -7.49 -5.94 8.90
#